data_AF-H1V2I2-F1
#
_entry.id   AF-H1V2I2-F1
#
_cell.length_a   1.000
_cell.length_b   1.000
_cell.length_c   1.000
_cell.angle_alpha   90.00
_cell.angle_beta   90.00
_cell.angle_gamma   90.00
#
_symmetry.space_group_name_H-M   'P 1'
#
loop_
_entity.id
_entity.type
_entity.pdbx_description
1 polymer ?
#
loop_
_entity_poly.entity_id
_entity_poly.type
_entity_poly.pdbx_seq_one_letter_code
_entity_poly.pdbx_strand_id
1 'polypeptide(L)'
;MPDLVAPAKQDPLSVGLCVLAAQLQELNLRAFVTEHLFPVPDAEPSAQWSRMRRLTVEFHPLRPDGSWYFVGPRGEDPHPEGFVISEADHYPPLQSTAEDEKIDKQWDEDPQGGEEVDYFPDVFRTEPLADRIEPLLSAFASAVKNMGALEDAELFAYLAWYPSESRSDEYGDEAPYDCENGVHRWGVRYLAGGNGDEGQVQSLVQWQVGDWRPSQSVLRLFEDLGRQEWLDFEFEDERNIKPHTVA
;
A
#
# COMPACT_ATOMS: atom_id res chain seq x y z
N MET A 1 0.55 14.51 -4.71
CA MET A 1 1.64 13.71 -5.29
C MET A 1 1.52 13.77 -6.81
N PRO A 2 2.62 13.67 -7.58
CA PRO A 2 2.53 13.67 -9.03
C PRO A 2 1.85 12.40 -9.55
N ASP A 3 1.17 12.51 -10.68
CA ASP A 3 0.69 11.38 -11.46
C ASP A 3 1.88 10.78 -12.27
N LEU A 4 2.31 9.58 -11.88
CA LEU A 4 3.39 8.83 -12.53
C LEU A 4 2.88 7.86 -13.61
N VAL A 5 1.56 7.78 -13.79
CA VAL A 5 0.91 6.92 -14.77
C VAL A 5 0.69 7.69 -16.06
N ALA A 6 0.30 8.97 -15.99
CA ALA A 6 0.07 9.78 -17.17
C ALA A 6 1.31 9.86 -18.09
N PRO A 7 1.14 9.74 -19.42
CA PRO A 7 -0.12 9.64 -20.18
C PRO A 7 -0.58 8.19 -20.42
N ALA A 8 0.02 7.19 -19.78
CA ALA A 8 -0.42 5.80 -19.89
C ALA A 8 -1.79 5.61 -19.22
N LYS A 9 -2.48 4.52 -19.58
CA LYS A 9 -3.77 4.16 -18.95
C LYS A 9 -3.62 3.24 -17.74
N GLN A 10 -2.46 2.61 -17.62
CA GLN A 10 -2.16 1.61 -16.60
C GLN A 10 -0.75 1.89 -16.11
N ASP A 11 -0.51 1.65 -14.82
CA ASP A 11 0.82 1.77 -14.24
C ASP A 11 1.80 0.82 -14.96
N PRO A 12 2.81 1.36 -15.67
CA PRO A 12 3.74 0.54 -16.43
C PRO A 12 4.60 -0.37 -15.53
N LEU A 13 4.87 0.03 -14.28
CA LEU A 13 5.63 -0.79 -13.35
C LEU A 13 4.84 -2.03 -12.95
N SER A 14 3.59 -1.86 -12.51
CA SER A 14 2.70 -2.97 -12.16
C SER A 14 2.49 -3.94 -13.34
N VAL A 15 2.22 -3.42 -14.54
CA VAL A 15 2.05 -4.25 -15.75
C VAL A 15 3.33 -5.01 -16.10
N GLY A 16 4.50 -4.35 -16.04
CA GLY A 16 5.78 -5.00 -16.31
C GLY A 16 6.11 -6.09 -15.29
N LEU A 17 5.90 -5.82 -14.01
CA LEU A 17 6.10 -6.80 -12.93
C LEU A 17 5.14 -7.98 -13.05
N CYS A 18 3.88 -7.76 -13.43
CA CYS A 18 2.92 -8.83 -13.69
C CYS A 18 3.48 -9.88 -14.66
N VAL A 19 4.08 -9.43 -15.76
CA VAL A 19 4.67 -10.30 -16.78
C VAL A 19 5.91 -11.02 -16.26
N LEU A 20 6.80 -10.30 -15.56
CA LEU A 20 8.05 -10.88 -15.05
C LEU A 20 7.79 -11.91 -13.94
N ALA A 21 6.79 -11.67 -13.09
CA ALA A 21 6.45 -12.51 -11.97
C ALA A 21 5.88 -13.88 -12.37
N ALA A 22 5.39 -14.05 -13.61
CA ALA A 22 4.83 -15.30 -14.10
C ALA A 22 5.81 -16.50 -14.05
N GLN A 23 7.12 -16.23 -14.05
CA GLN A 23 8.14 -17.28 -13.95
C GLN A 23 8.72 -17.46 -12.54
N LEU A 24 8.34 -16.61 -11.58
CA LEU A 24 8.89 -16.62 -10.24
C LEU A 24 8.21 -17.68 -9.34
N GLN A 25 8.97 -18.19 -8.38
CA GLN A 25 8.43 -19.00 -7.27
C GLN A 25 8.27 -18.17 -6.00
N GLU A 26 9.05 -17.11 -5.86
CA GLU A 26 9.04 -16.24 -4.68
C GLU A 26 9.11 -14.80 -5.16
N LEU A 27 8.21 -13.96 -4.65
CA LEU A 27 8.19 -12.53 -4.90
C LEU A 27 7.99 -11.80 -3.58
N ASN A 28 8.99 -11.00 -3.19
CA ASN A 28 8.89 -10.05 -2.10
C ASN A 28 9.07 -8.64 -2.68
N LEU A 29 7.99 -7.88 -2.69
CA LEU A 29 7.89 -6.59 -3.36
C LEU A 29 7.48 -5.51 -2.37
N ARG A 30 8.20 -4.39 -2.38
CA ARG A 30 7.79 -3.12 -1.77
C ARG A 30 7.73 -2.06 -2.86
N ALA A 31 6.54 -1.58 -3.20
CA ALA A 31 6.38 -0.62 -4.30
C ALA A 31 5.05 0.14 -4.24
N PHE A 32 4.96 1.23 -5.02
CA PHE A 32 3.70 1.83 -5.43
C PHE A 32 3.13 0.92 -6.52
N VAL A 33 1.99 0.28 -6.25
CA VAL A 33 1.40 -0.72 -7.14
C VAL A 33 -0.07 -0.44 -7.35
N THR A 34 -0.63 -0.98 -8.42
CA THR A 34 -2.08 -1.01 -8.69
C THR A 34 -2.57 -2.45 -8.81
N GLU A 35 -3.87 -2.63 -9.01
CA GLU A 35 -4.48 -3.93 -9.30
C GLU A 35 -3.86 -4.63 -10.53
N HIS A 36 -3.22 -3.86 -11.43
CA HIS A 36 -2.56 -4.38 -12.62
C HIS A 36 -1.25 -5.15 -12.33
N LEU A 37 -0.83 -5.19 -11.07
CA LEU A 37 0.28 -6.04 -10.63
C LEU A 37 -0.07 -7.53 -10.81
N PHE A 38 -1.35 -7.88 -10.69
CA PHE A 38 -1.81 -9.26 -10.68
C PHE A 38 -2.33 -9.71 -12.05
N PRO A 39 -2.13 -10.98 -12.43
CA PRO A 39 -2.65 -11.52 -13.68
C PRO A 39 -4.18 -11.52 -13.65
N VAL A 40 -4.78 -11.19 -14.80
CA VAL A 40 -6.24 -11.28 -14.96
C VAL A 40 -6.69 -12.76 -14.94
N PRO A 41 -7.91 -13.07 -14.48
CA PRO A 41 -8.38 -14.46 -14.33
C PRO A 41 -8.29 -15.29 -15.62
N ASP A 42 -8.56 -14.67 -16.77
CA ASP A 42 -8.58 -15.34 -18.07
C ASP A 42 -7.25 -15.18 -18.84
N ALA A 43 -6.16 -14.78 -18.18
CA ALA A 43 -4.87 -14.69 -18.84
C ALA A 43 -4.35 -16.08 -19.23
N GLU A 44 -3.59 -16.13 -20.33
CA GLU A 44 -2.94 -17.35 -20.81
C GLU A 44 -2.15 -18.06 -19.70
N PRO A 45 -2.07 -19.41 -19.68
CA PRO A 45 -1.37 -20.14 -18.62
C PRO A 45 0.10 -19.73 -18.42
N SER A 46 0.76 -19.21 -19.46
CA SER A 46 2.12 -18.69 -19.39
C SER A 46 2.26 -17.34 -18.69
N ALA A 47 1.17 -16.58 -18.60
CA ALA A 47 1.08 -15.30 -17.89
C ALA A 47 0.54 -15.46 -16.46
N GLN A 48 -0.09 -16.60 -16.15
CA GLN A 48 -0.50 -16.94 -14.79
C GLN A 48 0.70 -17.22 -13.89
N TRP A 49 0.62 -16.82 -12.63
CA TRP A 49 1.65 -17.05 -11.62
C TRP A 49 1.61 -18.46 -11.03
N SER A 50 1.42 -19.47 -11.89
CA SER A 50 1.20 -20.87 -11.51
C SER A 50 2.33 -21.51 -10.71
N ARG A 51 3.54 -20.94 -10.79
CA ARG A 51 4.75 -21.40 -10.08
C ARG A 51 4.96 -20.70 -8.74
N MET A 52 4.18 -19.66 -8.44
CA MET A 52 4.34 -18.87 -7.23
C MET A 52 4.06 -19.74 -6.00
N ARG A 53 5.03 -19.78 -5.08
CA ARG A 53 4.97 -20.47 -3.79
C ARG A 53 4.83 -19.48 -2.64
N ARG A 54 5.56 -18.37 -2.71
CA ARG A 54 5.53 -17.31 -1.68
C ARG A 54 5.38 -15.93 -2.31
N LEU A 55 4.36 -15.21 -1.89
CA LEU A 55 4.09 -13.85 -2.36
C LEU A 55 4.01 -12.92 -1.15
N THR A 56 4.79 -11.85 -1.15
CA THR A 56 4.71 -10.80 -0.15
C THR A 56 4.73 -9.47 -0.89
N VAL A 57 3.61 -8.76 -0.87
CA VAL A 57 3.46 -7.45 -1.48
C VAL A 57 3.17 -6.46 -0.37
N GLU A 58 4.17 -5.64 -0.08
CA GLU A 58 3.98 -4.44 0.69
C GLU A 58 3.71 -3.27 -0.26
N PHE A 59 2.45 -2.89 -0.39
CA PHE A 59 2.08 -1.76 -1.23
C PHE A 59 2.22 -0.45 -0.45
N HIS A 60 2.66 0.60 -1.13
CA HIS A 60 2.63 1.93 -0.55
C HIS A 60 1.18 2.42 -0.43
N PRO A 61 0.77 3.09 0.66
CA PRO A 61 -0.56 3.72 0.77
C PRO A 61 -0.89 4.74 -0.33
N LEU A 62 0.12 5.20 -1.07
CA LEU A 62 0.00 6.11 -2.20
C LEU A 62 -0.04 5.29 -3.49
N ARG A 63 -0.90 5.67 -4.41
CA ARG A 63 -1.03 5.07 -5.72
C ARG A 63 -0.09 5.75 -6.74
N PRO A 64 0.34 5.03 -7.79
CA PRO A 64 1.14 5.61 -8.87
C PRO A 64 0.49 6.81 -9.57
N ASP A 65 -0.84 6.89 -9.60
CA ASP A 65 -1.61 8.02 -10.16
C ASP A 65 -1.63 9.27 -9.24
N GLY A 66 -0.92 9.24 -8.11
CA GLY A 66 -0.82 10.33 -7.14
C GLY A 66 -1.98 10.41 -6.15
N SER A 67 -3.01 9.56 -6.26
CA SER A 67 -4.08 9.40 -5.27
C SER A 67 -3.67 8.45 -4.11
N TRP A 68 -4.51 8.31 -3.08
CA TRP A 68 -4.21 7.47 -1.91
C TRP A 68 -5.21 6.33 -1.75
N TYR A 69 -4.76 5.15 -1.33
CA TYR A 69 -5.64 4.03 -0.97
C TYR A 69 -6.44 4.27 0.31
N PHE A 70 -5.94 5.16 1.16
CA PHE A 70 -6.50 5.46 2.48
C PHE A 70 -6.85 6.94 2.59
N VAL A 71 -7.79 7.26 3.46
CA VAL A 71 -8.25 8.61 3.80
C VAL A 71 -8.18 8.82 5.31
N GLY A 72 -8.43 10.04 5.77
CA GLY A 72 -8.52 10.31 7.20
C GLY A 72 -9.71 9.61 7.88
N PRO A 73 -9.64 9.40 9.22
CA PRO A 73 -10.71 8.79 10.01
C PRO A 73 -12.11 9.36 9.83
N ARG A 74 -12.25 10.64 9.47
CA ARG A 74 -13.55 11.28 9.22
C ARG A 74 -13.86 11.38 7.72
N GLY A 75 -13.11 10.67 6.88
CA GLY A 75 -13.23 10.66 5.42
C GLY A 75 -12.44 11.76 4.71
N GLU A 76 -11.45 12.37 5.37
CA GLU A 76 -10.67 13.46 4.81
C GLU A 76 -9.74 12.97 3.70
N ASP A 77 -9.89 13.53 2.50
CA ASP A 77 -8.97 13.28 1.38
C ASP A 77 -8.50 14.59 0.74
N PRO A 78 -7.70 15.41 1.45
CA PRO A 78 -7.07 16.56 0.86
C PRO A 78 -6.15 16.09 -0.27
N HIS A 79 -6.33 16.68 -1.46
CA HIS A 79 -5.65 16.29 -2.70
C HIS A 79 -6.00 14.85 -3.15
N PRO A 80 -7.26 14.60 -3.53
CA PRO A 80 -7.72 13.25 -3.89
C PRO A 80 -7.14 12.73 -5.21
N GLU A 81 -6.56 13.63 -6.02
CA GLU A 81 -6.01 13.33 -7.36
C GLU A 81 -4.54 13.73 -7.42
N GLY A 82 -3.77 13.00 -8.24
CA GLY A 82 -2.42 13.38 -8.59
C GLY A 82 -2.40 14.61 -9.52
N PHE A 83 -1.27 15.32 -9.53
CA PHE A 83 -1.06 16.43 -10.46
C PHE A 83 -0.17 16.02 -11.62
N VAL A 84 -0.45 16.58 -12.80
CA VAL A 84 0.38 16.37 -13.99
C VAL A 84 1.66 17.18 -13.85
N ILE A 85 2.80 16.50 -13.97
CA ILE A 85 4.10 17.17 -14.01
C ILE A 85 4.26 17.87 -15.38
N SER A 86 4.60 19.15 -15.33
CA SER A 86 4.93 19.98 -16.50
C SER A 86 6.36 20.50 -16.38
N GLU A 87 7.05 20.66 -17.52
CA GLU A 87 8.38 21.27 -17.56
C GLU A 87 8.36 22.71 -17.05
N ALA A 88 7.30 23.46 -17.37
CA ALA A 88 7.19 24.87 -17.02
C ALA A 88 6.94 25.13 -15.52
N ASP A 89 6.18 24.25 -14.84
CA ASP A 89 5.71 24.54 -13.48
C ASP A 89 6.42 23.72 -12.39
N HIS A 90 7.03 22.58 -12.75
CA HIS A 90 7.49 21.60 -11.76
C HIS A 90 8.97 21.26 -11.82
N TYR A 91 9.66 21.66 -12.89
CA TYR A 91 11.11 21.50 -12.98
C TYR A 91 11.76 22.88 -12.80
N PRO A 92 12.58 23.08 -11.76
CA PRO A 92 13.29 24.34 -11.61
C PRO A 92 14.21 24.56 -12.80
N PRO A 93 14.41 25.81 -13.23
CA PRO A 93 15.37 26.11 -14.29
C PRO A 93 16.77 25.64 -13.87
N LEU A 94 17.59 25.26 -14.85
CA LEU A 94 18.98 24.82 -14.62
C LEU A 94 19.90 25.94 -14.10
N GLN A 95 19.39 27.16 -13.91
CA GLN A 95 20.13 28.33 -13.47
C GLN A 95 19.49 28.86 -12.20
N SER A 96 20.32 29.26 -11.23
CA SER A 96 19.86 29.97 -10.05
C SER A 96 19.16 31.26 -10.45
N THR A 97 17.99 31.47 -9.85
CA THR A 97 17.12 32.61 -10.05
C THR A 97 17.21 33.55 -8.85
N ALA A 98 16.69 34.77 -9.00
CA ALA A 98 16.57 35.70 -7.89
C ALA A 98 15.58 35.21 -6.80
N GLU A 99 14.66 34.31 -7.15
CA GLU A 99 13.77 33.67 -6.18
C GLU A 99 14.53 32.66 -5.33
N ASP A 100 15.44 31.88 -5.93
CA ASP A 100 16.32 30.96 -5.18
C ASP A 100 17.15 31.73 -4.15
N GLU A 101 17.80 32.84 -4.55
CA GLU A 101 18.58 33.67 -3.61
C GLU A 101 17.72 34.26 -2.47
N LYS A 102 16.42 34.46 -2.71
CA LYS A 102 15.49 34.99 -1.70
C LYS A 102 15.05 33.89 -0.73
N ILE A 103 14.77 32.69 -1.25
CA ILE A 103 14.45 31.51 -0.44
C ILE A 103 15.67 31.13 0.41
N ASP A 104 16.87 31.12 -0.16
CA ASP A 104 18.12 30.84 0.56
C ASP A 104 18.32 31.83 1.73
N LYS A 105 18.10 33.13 1.49
CA LYS A 105 18.19 34.14 2.57
C LYS A 105 17.11 33.96 3.62
N GLN A 106 15.88 33.65 3.21
CA GLN A 106 14.80 33.38 4.16
C GLN A 106 15.13 32.17 5.03
N TRP A 107 15.72 31.12 4.45
CA TRP A 107 16.17 29.94 5.16
C TRP A 107 17.33 30.25 6.13
N ASP A 108 18.32 31.03 5.69
CA ASP A 108 19.45 31.45 6.53
C ASP A 108 19.04 32.40 7.68
N GLU A 109 17.95 33.15 7.50
CA GLU A 109 17.44 34.14 8.45
C GLU A 109 16.38 33.58 9.41
N ASP A 110 15.86 32.37 9.19
CA ASP A 110 14.87 31.73 10.05
C ASP A 110 15.54 31.00 11.24
N PRO A 111 15.41 31.51 12.48
CA PRO A 111 16.04 30.88 13.65
C PRO A 111 15.40 29.54 14.04
N GLN A 112 14.20 29.24 13.51
CA GLN A 112 13.41 28.01 13.74
C GLN A 112 13.23 27.20 12.45
N GLY A 113 13.59 27.74 11.29
CA GLY A 113 13.48 27.08 10.00
C GLY A 113 14.45 25.91 9.89
N GLY A 114 13.92 24.74 9.54
CA GLY A 114 14.71 23.51 9.47
C GLY A 114 14.85 22.79 10.79
N GLU A 115 13.96 23.03 11.77
CA GLU A 115 13.80 22.12 12.90
C GLU A 115 13.25 20.76 12.42
N GLU A 116 13.67 19.67 13.08
CA GLU A 116 13.33 18.28 12.70
C GLU A 116 11.82 18.04 12.59
N VAL A 117 11.02 18.81 13.34
CA VAL A 117 9.55 18.75 13.37
C VAL A 117 8.88 19.26 12.08
N ASP A 118 9.49 20.21 11.37
CA ASP A 118 8.97 20.74 10.09
C ASP A 118 9.09 19.71 8.95
N TYR A 119 9.87 18.64 9.15
CA TYR A 119 10.09 17.59 8.16
C TYR A 119 9.13 16.41 8.29
N PHE A 120 8.36 16.30 9.38
CA PHE A 120 7.47 15.15 9.52
C PHE A 120 6.26 15.29 8.61
N PRO A 121 6.02 14.32 7.71
CA PRO A 121 4.83 14.37 6.86
C PRO A 121 3.57 14.24 7.71
N ASP A 122 2.49 14.92 7.30
CA ASP A 122 1.16 14.76 7.89
C ASP A 122 0.59 13.36 7.52
N VAL A 123 0.88 12.36 8.36
CA VAL A 123 0.48 10.96 8.16
C VAL A 123 -0.81 10.67 8.93
N PHE A 124 -1.94 11.00 8.31
CA PHE A 124 -3.26 10.83 8.94
C PHE A 124 -4.16 9.82 8.21
N ARG A 125 -3.71 9.29 7.06
CA ARG A 125 -4.55 8.44 6.19
C ARG A 125 -4.54 7.00 6.67
N THR A 126 -5.48 6.66 7.55
CA THR A 126 -5.60 5.32 8.16
C THR A 126 -6.82 4.53 7.70
N GLU A 127 -7.85 5.18 7.15
CA GLU A 127 -9.09 4.51 6.78
C GLU A 127 -9.11 4.07 5.32
N PRO A 128 -9.46 2.80 5.01
CA PRO A 128 -9.46 2.33 3.63
C PRO A 128 -10.56 2.99 2.80
N LEU A 129 -10.21 3.54 1.64
CA LEU A 129 -11.20 4.04 0.68
C LEU A 129 -11.61 2.91 -0.27
N ALA A 130 -12.83 2.39 -0.08
CA ALA A 130 -13.34 1.21 -0.78
C ALA A 130 -13.12 1.24 -2.30
N ASP A 131 -13.49 2.35 -2.95
CA ASP A 131 -13.37 2.53 -4.41
C ASP A 131 -11.93 2.36 -4.94
N ARG A 132 -10.92 2.62 -4.09
CA ARG A 132 -9.50 2.51 -4.48
C ARG A 132 -8.88 1.20 -4.02
N ILE A 133 -9.19 0.71 -2.82
CA ILE A 133 -8.54 -0.48 -2.25
C ILE A 133 -9.17 -1.80 -2.72
N GLU A 134 -10.49 -1.83 -2.92
CA GLU A 134 -11.20 -3.05 -3.31
C GLU A 134 -10.80 -3.62 -4.67
N PRO A 135 -10.50 -2.81 -5.71
CA PRO A 135 -9.96 -3.32 -6.96
C PRO A 135 -8.63 -4.08 -6.77
N LEU A 136 -7.74 -3.56 -5.91
CA LEU A 136 -6.46 -4.19 -5.59
C LEU A 136 -6.68 -5.53 -4.87
N LEU A 137 -7.56 -5.55 -3.86
CA LEU A 137 -7.93 -6.77 -3.12
C LEU A 137 -8.57 -7.83 -4.04
N SER A 138 -9.45 -7.40 -4.94
CA SER A 138 -10.14 -8.28 -5.90
C SER A 138 -9.16 -8.94 -6.86
N ALA A 139 -8.20 -8.16 -7.38
CA ALA A 139 -7.17 -8.67 -8.28
C ALA A 139 -6.23 -9.64 -7.55
N PHE A 140 -5.84 -9.33 -6.31
CA PHE A 140 -5.07 -10.23 -5.46
C PHE A 140 -5.78 -11.57 -5.23
N ALA A 141 -7.02 -11.56 -4.74
CA ALA A 141 -7.78 -12.80 -4.48
C ALA A 141 -7.96 -13.63 -5.75
N SER A 142 -8.29 -12.96 -6.86
CA SER A 142 -8.48 -13.59 -8.16
C SER A 142 -7.21 -14.26 -8.68
N ALA A 143 -6.05 -13.62 -8.50
CA ALA A 143 -4.77 -14.21 -8.87
C ALA A 143 -4.41 -15.38 -7.94
N VAL A 144 -4.53 -15.22 -6.63
CA VAL A 144 -4.24 -16.25 -5.62
C VAL A 144 -5.01 -17.54 -5.92
N LYS A 145 -6.29 -17.44 -6.30
CA LYS A 145 -7.13 -18.59 -6.70
C LYS A 145 -6.52 -19.45 -7.81
N ASN A 146 -5.71 -18.85 -8.68
CA ASN A 146 -5.08 -19.51 -9.83
C ASN A 146 -3.61 -19.92 -9.57
N MET A 147 -3.05 -19.62 -8.40
CA MET A 147 -1.68 -19.99 -8.02
C MET A 147 -1.68 -21.36 -7.31
N GLY A 148 -1.76 -22.45 -8.08
CA GLY A 148 -1.88 -23.80 -7.51
C GLY A 148 -0.68 -24.31 -6.68
N ALA A 149 0.48 -23.65 -6.76
CA ALA A 149 1.67 -23.97 -5.96
C ALA A 149 1.84 -23.09 -4.71
N LEU A 150 0.89 -22.17 -4.45
CA LEU A 150 1.03 -21.17 -3.40
C LEU A 150 0.96 -21.80 -2.02
N GLU A 151 1.89 -21.41 -1.15
CA GLU A 151 1.98 -21.82 0.25
C GLU A 151 1.55 -20.67 1.16
N ASP A 152 1.96 -19.45 0.81
CA ASP A 152 1.74 -18.22 1.57
C ASP A 152 1.67 -17.02 0.63
N ALA A 153 0.69 -16.15 0.83
CA ALA A 153 0.58 -14.89 0.09
C ALA A 153 0.09 -13.77 0.99
N GLU A 154 0.75 -12.62 0.94
CA GLU A 154 0.41 -11.48 1.78
C GLU A 154 0.39 -10.20 0.96
N LEU A 155 -0.67 -9.40 1.15
CA LEU A 155 -0.82 -8.07 0.58
C LEU A 155 -1.12 -7.10 1.72
N PHE A 156 -0.22 -6.17 1.99
CA PHE A 156 -0.35 -5.28 3.14
C PHE A 156 0.33 -3.93 2.91
N ALA A 157 -0.01 -2.96 3.76
CA ALA A 157 0.68 -1.68 3.88
C ALA A 157 0.98 -1.42 5.36
N TYR A 158 2.01 -0.64 5.64
CA TYR A 158 2.19 -0.05 6.97
C TYR A 158 1.45 1.28 7.03
N LEU A 159 0.67 1.46 8.07
CA LEU A 159 -0.05 2.69 8.38
C LEU A 159 0.42 3.23 9.74
N ALA A 160 0.33 4.54 9.90
CA ALA A 160 0.64 5.24 11.13
C ALA A 160 -0.37 6.37 11.32
N TRP A 161 -0.64 6.72 12.57
CA TRP A 161 -1.35 7.95 12.89
C TRP A 161 -0.34 8.94 13.48
N TYR A 162 0.23 9.75 12.61
CA TYR A 162 1.17 10.81 12.95
C TYR A 162 0.76 12.10 12.22
N PRO A 163 -0.40 12.67 12.56
CA PRO A 163 -0.93 13.85 11.91
C PRO A 163 -0.10 15.09 12.24
N SER A 164 -0.26 16.17 11.47
CA SER A 164 0.26 17.49 11.85
C SER A 164 -0.30 17.94 13.20
N GLU A 165 0.40 18.82 13.93
CA GLU A 165 -0.07 19.37 15.21
C GLU A 165 -1.49 19.95 15.11
N SER A 166 -1.73 20.76 14.07
CA SER A 166 -3.05 21.35 13.82
C SER A 166 -4.16 20.30 13.69
N ARG A 167 -3.88 19.19 13.01
CA ARG A 167 -4.84 18.11 12.83
C ARG A 167 -4.96 17.27 14.11
N SER A 168 -3.87 17.04 14.83
CA SER A 168 -3.89 16.38 16.13
C SER A 168 -4.81 17.13 17.11
N ASP A 169 -4.69 18.46 17.19
CA ASP A 169 -5.54 19.32 18.02
C ASP A 169 -7.03 19.26 17.62
N GLU A 170 -7.32 19.18 16.32
CA GLU A 170 -8.70 19.03 15.80
C GLU A 170 -9.32 17.66 16.12
N TYR A 171 -8.50 16.64 16.35
CA TYR A 171 -8.96 15.32 16.74
C TYR A 171 -9.13 15.19 18.25
N GLY A 172 -8.16 15.67 19.03
CA GLY A 172 -8.17 15.51 20.49
C GLY A 172 -8.41 14.05 20.89
N ASP A 173 -9.40 13.82 21.76
CA ASP A 173 -9.77 12.48 22.26
C ASP A 173 -10.41 11.56 21.19
N GLU A 174 -10.74 12.08 20.01
CA GLU A 174 -11.32 11.30 18.89
C GLU A 174 -10.27 10.71 17.95
N ALA A 175 -8.97 10.84 18.28
CA ALA A 175 -7.91 10.22 17.50
C ALA A 175 -8.14 8.70 17.35
N PRO A 176 -7.91 8.13 16.16
CA PRO A 176 -8.15 6.70 15.93
C PRO A 176 -7.20 5.82 16.77
N TYR A 177 -5.97 6.31 16.97
CA TYR A 177 -4.90 5.65 17.71
C TYR A 177 -4.05 6.71 18.42
N ASP A 178 -3.29 6.28 19.44
CA ASP A 178 -2.24 7.11 20.02
C ASP A 178 -1.09 7.26 19.01
N CYS A 179 -0.54 8.48 18.86
CA CYS A 179 0.61 8.71 17.98
C CYS A 179 1.88 8.02 18.48
N GLU A 180 1.95 7.71 19.79
CA GLU A 180 3.03 6.93 20.39
C GLU A 180 2.93 5.42 20.07
N ASN A 181 1.79 4.93 19.56
CA ASN A 181 1.63 3.52 19.20
C ASN A 181 2.51 3.10 18.00
N GLY A 182 3.15 4.04 17.30
CA GLY A 182 4.02 3.75 16.17
C GLY A 182 3.26 3.36 14.91
N VAL A 183 3.67 2.27 14.27
CA VAL A 183 3.12 1.79 12.99
C VAL A 183 2.40 0.46 13.16
N HIS A 184 1.38 0.21 12.34
CA HIS A 184 0.71 -1.10 12.28
C HIS A 184 0.57 -1.58 10.85
N ARG A 185 0.34 -2.88 10.70
CA ARG A 185 0.07 -3.50 9.40
C ARG A 185 -1.42 -3.48 9.11
N TRP A 186 -1.76 -3.05 7.91
CA TRP A 186 -3.10 -3.17 7.35
C TRP A 186 -3.04 -4.08 6.13
N GLY A 187 -3.82 -5.16 6.09
CA GLY A 187 -3.81 -6.04 4.93
C GLY A 187 -4.47 -7.40 5.11
N VAL A 188 -4.16 -8.28 4.17
CA VAL A 188 -4.70 -9.63 4.10
C VAL A 188 -3.59 -10.64 3.80
N ARG A 189 -3.69 -11.82 4.42
CA ARG A 189 -2.77 -12.93 4.20
C ARG A 189 -3.54 -14.21 3.92
N TYR A 190 -3.11 -14.93 2.89
CA TYR A 190 -3.56 -16.27 2.55
C TYR A 190 -2.50 -17.29 2.99
N LEU A 191 -2.94 -18.33 3.68
CA LEU A 191 -2.13 -19.49 4.06
C LEU A 191 -2.75 -20.74 3.46
N ALA A 192 -1.96 -21.46 2.67
CA ALA A 192 -2.42 -22.68 2.05
C ALA A 192 -2.65 -23.78 3.09
N GLY A 193 -3.75 -24.51 2.93
CA GLY A 193 -4.04 -25.69 3.70
C GLY A 193 -3.05 -26.82 3.40
N GLY A 194 -2.60 -27.52 4.45
CA GLY A 194 -1.76 -28.71 4.31
C GLY A 194 -2.55 -30.01 4.20
N ASN A 195 -2.06 -30.95 3.39
CA ASN A 195 -2.40 -32.37 3.52
C ASN A 195 -1.46 -33.00 4.56
N GLY A 196 -1.74 -32.78 5.85
CA GLY A 196 -1.03 -33.45 6.93
C GLY A 196 -1.62 -34.84 7.24
N ASP A 197 -0.82 -35.71 7.88
CA ASP A 197 -1.24 -37.05 8.33
C ASP A 197 -2.41 -37.03 9.34
N GLU A 198 -2.74 -35.87 9.93
CA GLU A 198 -3.84 -35.68 10.89
C GLU A 198 -5.13 -35.10 10.27
N GLY A 199 -5.19 -35.00 8.93
CA GLY A 199 -6.37 -34.53 8.21
C GLY A 199 -6.09 -33.34 7.30
N GLN A 200 -7.07 -33.03 6.46
CA GLN A 200 -7.01 -31.93 5.50
C GLN A 200 -7.15 -30.61 6.26
N VAL A 201 -6.03 -29.90 6.47
CA VAL A 201 -6.07 -28.54 7.04
C VAL A 201 -6.63 -27.63 5.98
N GLN A 202 -7.74 -26.95 6.27
CA GLN A 202 -8.35 -26.01 5.34
C GLN A 202 -7.45 -24.77 5.18
N SER A 203 -7.35 -24.23 3.97
CA SER A 203 -6.70 -22.93 3.74
C SER A 203 -7.34 -21.83 4.58
N LEU A 204 -6.54 -20.83 4.95
CA LEU A 204 -6.91 -19.76 5.87
C LEU A 204 -6.64 -18.40 5.21
N VAL A 205 -7.57 -17.46 5.40
CA VAL A 205 -7.42 -16.05 5.02
C VAL A 205 -7.49 -15.21 6.28
N GLN A 206 -6.39 -14.54 6.61
CA GLN A 206 -6.26 -13.67 7.76
C GLN A 206 -6.41 -12.22 7.32
N TRP A 207 -7.32 -11.50 7.97
CA TRP A 207 -7.59 -10.09 7.74
C TRP A 207 -7.11 -9.28 8.92
N GLN A 208 -6.20 -8.35 8.70
CA GLN A 208 -5.75 -7.38 9.68
C GLN A 208 -6.13 -6.00 9.17
N VAL A 209 -7.40 -5.64 9.34
CA VAL A 209 -8.02 -4.44 8.75
C VAL A 209 -8.86 -3.63 9.74
N GLY A 210 -8.75 -3.93 11.04
CA GLY A 210 -9.51 -3.26 12.10
C GLY A 210 -11.02 -3.52 11.98
N ASP A 211 -11.81 -2.46 12.17
CA ASP A 211 -13.28 -2.52 12.05
C ASP A 211 -13.78 -2.44 10.60
N TRP A 212 -12.92 -2.06 9.65
CA TRP A 212 -13.30 -1.97 8.25
C TRP A 212 -13.66 -3.35 7.68
N ARG A 213 -14.69 -3.40 6.82
CA ARG A 213 -15.09 -4.63 6.12
C ARG A 213 -15.23 -4.37 4.62
N PRO A 214 -14.71 -5.26 3.77
CA PRO A 214 -14.85 -5.14 2.33
C PRO A 214 -16.32 -5.33 1.90
N SER A 215 -16.65 -4.86 0.72
CA SER A 215 -17.93 -5.15 0.07
C SER A 215 -18.17 -6.66 -0.05
N GLN A 216 -19.44 -7.05 -0.11
CA GLN A 216 -19.84 -8.45 -0.28
C GLN A 216 -19.28 -9.10 -1.55
N SER A 217 -19.05 -8.32 -2.61
CA SER A 217 -18.41 -8.78 -3.83
C SER A 217 -16.95 -9.21 -3.60
N VAL A 218 -16.19 -8.39 -2.88
CA VAL A 218 -14.80 -8.70 -2.55
C VAL A 218 -14.74 -9.85 -1.55
N LEU A 219 -15.56 -9.82 -0.50
CA LEU A 219 -15.56 -10.85 0.53
C LEU A 219 -15.77 -12.26 -0.06
N ARG A 220 -16.70 -12.41 -1.02
CA ARG A 220 -16.95 -13.69 -1.71
C ARG A 220 -15.72 -14.23 -2.45
N LEU A 221 -14.89 -13.34 -3.03
CA LEU A 221 -13.65 -13.77 -3.69
C LEU A 221 -12.67 -14.42 -2.71
N PHE A 222 -12.63 -13.94 -1.47
CA PHE A 222 -11.79 -14.50 -0.42
C PHE A 222 -12.41 -15.70 0.30
N GLU A 223 -13.74 -15.75 0.43
CA GLU A 223 -14.46 -16.92 0.96
C GLU A 223 -14.18 -18.18 0.12
N ASP A 224 -14.03 -18.02 -1.20
CA ASP A 224 -13.62 -19.08 -2.11
C ASP A 224 -12.19 -19.61 -1.85
N LEU A 225 -11.33 -18.83 -1.18
CA LEU A 225 -9.94 -19.20 -0.92
C LEU A 225 -9.77 -20.03 0.35
N GLY A 226 -10.60 -19.84 1.37
CA GLY A 226 -10.41 -20.49 2.66
C GLY A 226 -11.31 -19.99 3.79
N ARG A 227 -11.06 -20.49 5.01
CA ARG A 227 -11.71 -19.97 6.22
C ARG A 227 -11.25 -18.55 6.48
N GLN A 228 -12.17 -17.65 6.82
CA GLN A 228 -11.84 -16.27 7.17
C GLN A 228 -11.51 -16.14 8.66
N GLU A 229 -10.44 -15.42 8.99
CA GLU A 229 -10.03 -15.06 10.34
C GLU A 229 -9.75 -13.56 10.39
N TRP A 230 -10.30 -12.87 11.39
CA TRP A 230 -10.13 -11.43 11.58
C TRP A 230 -9.22 -11.22 12.78
N LEU A 231 -8.11 -10.53 12.55
CA LEU A 231 -7.08 -10.26 13.53
C LEU A 231 -7.14 -8.78 13.94
N ASP A 232 -6.78 -8.53 15.19
CA ASP A 232 -6.59 -7.17 15.68
C ASP A 232 -5.30 -6.57 15.10
N PHE A 233 -5.19 -5.24 15.15
CA PHE A 233 -3.94 -4.57 14.79
C PHE A 233 -2.85 -4.89 15.81
N GLU A 234 -1.67 -5.23 15.28
CA GLU A 234 -0.44 -5.33 16.04
C GLU A 234 0.38 -4.08 15.73
N PHE A 235 0.70 -3.33 16.78
CA PHE A 235 1.46 -2.09 16.71
C PHE A 235 2.93 -2.35 17.00
N GLU A 236 3.80 -1.72 16.23
CA GLU A 236 5.26 -1.80 16.34
C GLU A 236 5.84 -0.38 16.46
N ASP A 237 6.81 -0.18 17.35
CA ASP A 237 7.48 1.12 17.54
C ASP A 237 8.08 1.65 16.22
N GLU A 238 8.66 0.75 15.43
CA GLU A 238 9.21 1.04 14.12
C GLU A 238 8.85 -0.06 13.13
N ARG A 239 8.78 0.33 11.86
CA ARG A 239 8.52 -0.59 10.76
C ARG A 239 9.62 -1.64 10.67
N ASN A 240 9.25 -2.92 10.77
CA ASN A 240 10.18 -4.02 10.62
C ASN A 240 10.70 -4.17 9.17
N ILE A 241 11.84 -3.57 8.87
CA ILE A 241 12.56 -3.76 7.60
C ILE A 241 13.41 -5.02 7.74
N LYS A 242 12.90 -6.17 7.32
CA LYS A 242 13.73 -7.39 7.22
C LYS A 242 14.93 -7.08 6.32
N PRO A 243 16.18 -7.23 6.80
CA PRO A 243 17.34 -6.98 5.96
C PRO A 243 17.32 -7.95 4.78
N HIS A 244 17.47 -7.42 3.56
CA HIS A 244 17.64 -8.23 2.37
C HIS A 244 18.93 -9.05 2.53
N THR A 245 18.79 -10.30 2.95
CA THR A 245 19.91 -11.24 2.93
C THR A 245 20.02 -11.73 1.51
N VAL A 246 20.91 -11.12 0.74
CA VAL A 246 21.27 -11.62 -0.59
C VAL A 246 22.01 -12.95 -0.34
N ALA A 247 21.38 -14.06 -0.73
CA ALA A 247 22.01 -15.38 -0.76
C ALA A 247 22.95 -15.51 -1.95
#